data_AF-A0A532D2G7-F1
#
_entry.id   AF-A0A532D2G7-F1
#
_cell.length_a   1.000
_cell.length_b   1.000
_cell.length_c   1.000
_cell.angle_alpha   90.00
_cell.angle_beta   90.00
_cell.angle_gamma   90.00
#
_symmetry.space_group_name_H-M   'P 1'
#
loop_
_entity.id
_entity.type
_entity.pdbx_description
1 polymer ?
#
loop_
_entity_poly.entity_id
_entity_poly.type
_entity_poly.pdbx_seq_one_letter_code
_entity_poly.pdbx_strand_id
1 'polypeptide(L)'
;MDWNTFVTTLTATGFASAAFVFLAKILSKHLLSMDLESFKADLRAKNEKELEQLKADLRIAAFQQETTFARLHEKRAEVIAELYAKLAEVHDRMQLLLFPSGLNDGEDVRQHREKEASNAAIDFARYCNTHKIFFEEPLCDLLESFNRDILTSWGMHKDGSTASKGEMGSTEREAAWQHLDKQVKPIRNEIEATFRKLIGLTPLSTTPSKAG
;
A
#
# COMPACT_ATOMS: atom_id res chain seq x y z
N MET A 1 -58.90 -49.13 72.52
CA MET A 1 -57.89 -48.60 71.59
C MET A 1 -57.62 -47.17 72.00
N ASP A 2 -56.42 -46.90 72.50
CA ASP A 2 -56.08 -45.60 73.06
C ASP A 2 -55.93 -44.57 71.94
N TRP A 3 -56.87 -43.62 71.88
CA TRP A 3 -56.82 -42.47 70.97
C TRP A 3 -55.50 -41.69 71.10
N ASN A 4 -54.93 -41.69 72.30
CA ASN A 4 -53.69 -40.98 72.60
C ASN A 4 -52.47 -41.62 71.91
N THR A 5 -52.39 -42.95 71.81
CA THR A 5 -51.28 -43.61 71.11
C THR A 5 -51.39 -43.35 69.60
N PHE A 6 -52.58 -43.45 69.02
CA PHE A 6 -52.83 -43.15 67.60
C PHE A 6 -52.47 -41.71 67.20
N VAL A 7 -52.84 -40.72 68.04
CA VAL A 7 -52.49 -39.32 67.81
C VAL A 7 -50.97 -39.12 67.91
N THR A 8 -50.29 -39.72 68.89
CA THR A 8 -48.83 -39.58 69.03
C THR A 8 -48.04 -40.20 67.87
N THR A 9 -48.46 -41.36 67.33
CA THR A 9 -47.80 -41.94 66.14
C THR A 9 -48.06 -41.11 64.90
N LEU A 10 -49.28 -40.60 64.69
CA LEU A 10 -49.59 -39.71 63.56
C LEU A 10 -48.82 -38.38 63.63
N THR A 11 -48.70 -37.78 64.82
CA THR A 11 -47.92 -36.55 64.99
C THR A 11 -46.42 -36.79 64.85
N ALA A 12 -45.87 -37.89 65.39
CA ALA A 12 -44.45 -38.19 65.27
C ALA A 12 -44.03 -38.50 63.82
N THR A 13 -44.87 -39.22 63.07
CA THR A 13 -44.63 -39.51 61.65
C THR A 13 -44.83 -38.27 60.77
N GLY A 14 -45.78 -37.39 61.13
CA GLY A 14 -46.00 -36.09 60.48
C GLY A 14 -44.86 -35.09 60.69
N PHE A 15 -44.30 -35.01 61.91
CA PHE A 15 -43.13 -34.16 62.20
C PHE A 15 -41.85 -34.68 61.53
N ALA A 16 -41.64 -36.00 61.53
CA ALA A 16 -40.49 -36.61 60.87
C ALA A 16 -40.50 -36.36 59.35
N SER A 17 -41.66 -36.52 58.70
CA SER A 17 -41.82 -36.25 57.26
C SER A 17 -41.66 -34.75 56.92
N ALA A 18 -42.18 -33.85 57.75
CA ALA A 18 -41.99 -32.40 57.57
C ALA A 18 -40.51 -31.98 57.71
N ALA A 19 -39.81 -32.52 58.70
CA ALA A 19 -38.37 -32.28 58.88
C ALA A 19 -37.55 -32.83 57.70
N PHE A 20 -37.93 -34.00 57.17
CA PHE A 20 -37.27 -34.60 56.02
C PHE A 20 -37.48 -33.78 54.74
N VAL A 21 -38.71 -33.30 54.49
CA VAL A 21 -39.01 -32.41 53.36
C VAL A 21 -38.26 -31.08 53.49
N PHE A 22 -38.14 -30.54 54.71
CA PHE A 22 -37.39 -29.31 54.96
C PHE A 22 -35.88 -29.48 54.72
N LEU A 23 -35.29 -30.56 55.22
CA LEU A 23 -33.88 -30.90 54.99
C LEU A 23 -33.59 -31.15 53.51
N ALA A 24 -34.45 -31.92 52.83
CA ALA A 24 -34.34 -32.13 51.39
C ALA A 24 -34.40 -30.81 50.63
N LYS A 25 -35.32 -29.90 50.99
CA LYS A 25 -35.44 -28.57 50.38
C LYS A 25 -34.21 -27.69 50.63
N ILE A 26 -33.59 -27.77 51.80
CA ILE A 26 -32.34 -27.05 52.10
C ILE A 26 -31.19 -27.59 51.26
N LEU A 27 -31.01 -28.91 51.25
CA LEU A 27 -29.94 -29.57 50.49
C LEU A 27 -30.08 -29.30 49.00
N SER A 28 -31.28 -29.44 48.43
CA SER A 28 -31.53 -29.14 47.02
C SER A 28 -31.23 -27.68 46.68
N LYS A 29 -31.65 -26.72 47.52
CA LYS A 29 -31.36 -25.29 47.29
C LYS A 29 -29.87 -24.99 47.32
N HIS A 30 -29.15 -25.57 48.29
CA HIS A 30 -27.71 -25.35 48.43
C HIS A 30 -26.92 -25.96 47.27
N LEU A 31 -27.28 -27.17 46.84
CA LEU A 31 -26.67 -27.81 45.67
C LEU A 31 -26.94 -26.99 44.40
N LEU A 32 -28.19 -26.57 44.19
CA LEU A 32 -28.57 -25.72 43.06
C LEU A 32 -27.85 -24.36 43.08
N SER A 33 -27.69 -23.72 44.24
CA SER A 33 -26.96 -22.46 44.33
C SER A 33 -25.48 -22.64 44.03
N MET A 34 -24.88 -23.72 44.52
CA MET A 34 -23.46 -24.01 44.29
C MET A 34 -23.17 -24.35 42.81
N ASP A 35 -24.03 -25.16 42.17
CA ASP A 35 -23.92 -25.46 40.74
C ASP A 35 -24.15 -24.21 39.87
N LEU A 36 -25.05 -23.32 40.30
CA LEU A 36 -25.30 -22.06 39.59
C LEU A 36 -24.13 -21.09 39.74
N GLU A 37 -23.50 -21.03 40.90
CA GLU A 37 -22.29 -20.24 41.14
C GLU A 37 -21.10 -20.78 40.36
N SER A 38 -20.88 -22.10 40.34
CA SER A 38 -19.80 -22.73 39.57
C SER A 38 -19.99 -22.54 38.07
N PHE A 39 -21.20 -22.76 37.55
CA PHE A 39 -21.51 -22.55 36.14
C PHE A 39 -21.33 -21.09 35.73
N LYS A 40 -21.73 -20.15 36.60
CA LYS A 40 -21.51 -18.71 36.38
C LYS A 40 -20.04 -18.33 36.41
N ALA A 41 -19.25 -18.91 37.31
CA ALA A 41 -17.81 -18.71 37.38
C ALA A 41 -17.12 -19.26 36.12
N ASP A 42 -17.47 -20.47 35.70
CA ASP A 42 -16.96 -21.10 34.48
C ASP A 42 -17.31 -20.29 33.23
N LEU A 43 -18.55 -19.81 33.12
CA LEU A 43 -18.98 -19.00 31.98
C LEU A 43 -18.22 -17.67 31.92
N ARG A 44 -17.97 -17.05 33.08
CA ARG A 44 -17.16 -15.83 33.16
C ARG A 44 -15.71 -16.09 32.78
N ALA A 45 -15.10 -17.15 33.32
CA ALA A 45 -13.72 -17.52 33.00
C ALA A 45 -13.55 -17.84 31.52
N LYS A 46 -14.50 -18.56 30.91
CA LYS A 46 -14.53 -18.84 29.46
C LYS A 46 -14.66 -17.55 28.66
N ASN A 47 -15.61 -16.68 29.03
CA ASN A 47 -15.83 -15.42 28.32
C ASN A 47 -14.61 -14.48 28.43
N GLU A 48 -14.02 -14.32 29.61
CA GLU A 48 -12.79 -13.53 29.78
C GLU A 48 -11.63 -14.10 28.96
N LYS A 49 -11.47 -15.42 28.93
CA LYS A 49 -10.47 -16.08 28.10
C LYS A 49 -10.70 -15.84 26.61
N GLU A 50 -11.92 -16.05 26.12
CA GLU A 50 -12.29 -15.82 24.72
C GLU A 50 -12.11 -14.35 24.32
N LEU A 51 -12.44 -13.42 25.21
CA LEU A 51 -12.31 -11.99 24.98
C LEU A 51 -10.84 -11.57 24.91
N GLU A 52 -9.99 -12.06 25.82
CA GLU A 52 -8.54 -11.83 25.75
C GLU A 52 -7.90 -12.48 24.52
N GLN A 53 -8.34 -13.68 24.14
CA GLN A 53 -7.92 -14.32 22.89
C GLN A 53 -8.29 -13.47 21.67
N LEU A 54 -9.56 -13.03 21.58
CA LEU A 54 -10.02 -12.20 20.47
C LEU A 54 -9.27 -10.86 20.41
N LYS A 55 -9.01 -10.23 21.56
CA LYS A 55 -8.18 -9.00 21.62
C LYS A 55 -6.77 -9.25 21.13
N ALA A 56 -6.15 -10.37 21.53
CA ALA A 56 -4.80 -10.73 21.09
C ALA A 56 -4.77 -10.94 19.57
N ASP A 57 -5.74 -11.69 19.03
CA ASP A 57 -5.86 -11.97 17.59
C ASP A 57 -6.08 -10.68 16.79
N LEU A 58 -6.95 -9.79 17.26
CA LEU A 58 -7.17 -8.47 16.64
C LEU A 58 -5.90 -7.62 16.63
N ARG A 59 -5.13 -7.61 17.74
CA ARG A 59 -3.86 -6.89 17.82
C ARG A 59 -2.82 -7.45 16.85
N ILE A 60 -2.73 -8.78 16.74
CA ILE A 60 -1.83 -9.45 15.80
C ILE A 60 -2.21 -9.10 14.36
N ALA A 61 -3.50 -9.19 14.02
CA ALA A 61 -4.00 -8.87 12.69
C ALA A 61 -3.75 -7.40 12.32
N ALA A 62 -4.02 -6.48 13.25
CA ALA A 62 -3.75 -5.04 13.06
C ALA A 62 -2.26 -4.78 12.84
N PHE A 63 -1.39 -5.38 13.65
CA PHE A 63 0.06 -5.25 13.51
C PHE A 63 0.58 -5.80 12.18
N GLN A 64 0.05 -6.94 11.72
CA GLN A 64 0.39 -7.52 10.43
C GLN A 64 -0.01 -6.60 9.27
N GLN A 65 -1.22 -6.03 9.35
CA GLN A 65 -1.72 -5.10 8.33
C GLN A 65 -0.87 -3.83 8.29
N GLU A 66 -0.56 -3.24 9.45
CA GLU A 66 0.30 -2.07 9.57
C GLU A 66 1.71 -2.33 9.02
N THR A 67 2.32 -3.47 9.38
CA THR A 67 3.64 -3.86 8.88
C THR A 67 3.65 -4.06 7.37
N THR A 68 2.62 -4.72 6.83
CA THR A 68 2.50 -4.97 5.38
C THR A 68 2.30 -3.66 4.62
N PHE A 69 1.45 -2.78 5.16
CA PHE A 69 1.17 -1.46 4.60
C PHE A 69 2.43 -0.58 4.60
N ALA A 70 3.17 -0.53 5.72
CA ALA A 70 4.41 0.20 5.84
C ALA A 70 5.45 -0.28 4.82
N ARG A 71 5.67 -1.60 4.73
CA ARG A 71 6.62 -2.18 3.76
C ARG A 71 6.23 -1.92 2.31
N LEU A 72 4.94 -1.99 1.99
CA LEU A 72 4.46 -1.70 0.64
C LEU A 72 4.68 -0.22 0.28
N HIS A 73 4.41 0.69 1.21
CA HIS A 73 4.63 2.12 1.00
C HIS A 73 6.09 2.49 0.90
N GLU A 74 6.94 1.92 1.76
CA GLU A 74 8.39 2.03 1.67
C GLU A 74 8.88 1.55 0.30
N LYS A 75 8.45 0.36 -0.13
CA LYS A 75 8.85 -0.17 -1.44
C LYS A 75 8.40 0.72 -2.60
N ARG A 76 7.17 1.24 -2.53
CA ARG A 76 6.63 2.14 -3.55
C ARG A 76 7.39 3.47 -3.59
N ALA A 77 7.79 4.01 -2.44
CA ALA A 77 8.59 5.22 -2.35
C ALA A 77 9.99 5.02 -2.97
N GLU A 78 10.66 3.90 -2.67
CA GLU A 78 11.94 3.54 -3.31
C GLU A 78 11.81 3.51 -4.84
N VAL A 79 10.78 2.82 -5.35
CA VAL A 79 10.57 2.64 -6.78
C VAL A 79 10.30 3.98 -7.49
N ILE A 80 9.55 4.88 -6.86
CA ILE A 80 9.27 6.22 -7.42
C ILE A 80 10.50 7.13 -7.36
N ALA A 81 11.30 7.04 -6.29
CA ALA A 81 12.56 7.79 -6.19
C ALA A 81 13.57 7.37 -7.27
N GLU A 82 13.71 6.06 -7.49
CA GLU A 82 14.59 5.51 -8.53
C GLU A 82 14.06 5.86 -9.94
N LEU A 83 12.74 5.85 -10.15
CA LEU A 83 12.13 6.33 -11.40
C LEU A 83 12.49 7.80 -11.66
N TYR A 84 12.43 8.66 -10.64
CA TYR A 84 12.83 10.07 -10.76
C TYR A 84 14.30 10.20 -11.17
N ALA A 85 15.19 9.45 -10.53
CA ALA A 85 16.62 9.46 -10.83
C ALA A 85 16.88 9.01 -12.29
N LYS A 86 16.23 7.94 -12.74
CA LYS A 86 16.34 7.44 -14.12
C LYS A 86 15.79 8.44 -15.15
N LEU A 87 14.69 9.13 -14.83
CA LEU A 87 14.14 10.20 -15.68
C LEU A 87 15.12 11.37 -15.81
N ALA A 88 15.73 11.80 -14.71
CA ALA A 88 16.72 12.86 -14.72
C ALA A 88 17.95 12.44 -15.54
N GLU A 89 18.43 11.20 -15.36
CA GLU A 89 19.56 10.67 -16.11
C GLU A 89 19.30 10.67 -17.62
N VAL A 90 18.16 10.14 -18.09
CA VAL A 90 17.87 10.13 -19.54
C VAL A 90 17.69 11.56 -20.08
N HIS A 91 17.07 12.47 -19.32
CA HIS A 91 16.93 13.88 -19.70
C HIS A 91 18.29 14.56 -19.87
N ASP A 92 19.19 14.41 -18.90
CA ASP A 92 20.54 14.98 -18.93
C ASP A 92 21.37 14.41 -20.09
N ARG A 93 21.33 13.09 -20.33
CA ARG A 93 22.07 12.48 -21.44
C ARG A 93 21.53 12.90 -22.81
N MET A 94 20.20 12.97 -22.95
CA MET A 94 19.57 13.45 -24.18
C MET A 94 19.87 14.93 -24.41
N GLN A 95 19.91 15.75 -23.35
CA GLN A 95 20.34 17.13 -23.46
C GLN A 95 21.76 17.23 -24.02
N LEU A 96 22.72 16.52 -23.43
CA LEU A 96 24.12 16.56 -23.87
C LEU A 96 24.31 16.11 -25.33
N LEU A 97 23.45 15.21 -25.81
CA LEU A 97 23.47 14.74 -27.19
C LEU A 97 22.84 15.75 -28.17
N LEU A 98 21.70 16.34 -27.79
CA LEU A 98 20.89 17.16 -28.69
C LEU A 98 21.23 18.65 -28.62
N PHE A 99 21.92 19.12 -27.57
CA PHE A 99 22.19 20.54 -27.40
C PHE A 99 23.18 21.07 -28.47
N PRO A 100 22.91 22.25 -29.08
CA PRO A 100 23.74 22.78 -30.17
C PRO A 100 25.22 23.00 -29.82
N SER A 101 25.58 23.16 -28.55
CA SER A 101 26.98 23.37 -28.15
C SER A 101 27.89 22.17 -28.45
N GLY A 102 27.33 20.98 -28.70
CA GLY A 102 28.09 19.80 -29.11
C GLY A 102 28.39 19.70 -30.60
N LEU A 103 27.98 20.69 -31.42
CA LEU A 103 28.19 20.67 -32.87
C LEU A 103 29.67 20.73 -33.29
N ASN A 104 30.55 21.18 -32.39
CA ASN A 104 32.00 21.22 -32.62
C ASN A 104 32.75 20.02 -31.99
N ASP A 105 32.02 19.07 -31.40
CA ASP A 105 32.63 17.89 -30.81
C ASP A 105 33.20 16.98 -31.89
N GLY A 106 34.37 16.39 -31.63
CA GLY A 106 34.93 15.36 -32.50
C GLY A 106 34.03 14.12 -32.56
N GLU A 107 34.14 13.35 -33.64
CA GLU A 107 33.33 12.14 -33.89
C GLU A 107 33.32 11.18 -32.68
N ASP A 108 34.47 10.96 -32.05
CA ASP A 108 34.60 10.07 -30.88
C ASP A 108 33.73 10.54 -29.69
N VAL A 109 33.68 11.86 -29.45
CA VAL A 109 32.88 12.45 -28.37
C VAL A 109 31.39 12.31 -28.69
N ARG A 110 31.00 12.52 -29.95
CA ARG A 110 29.61 12.34 -30.38
C ARG A 110 29.16 10.90 -30.23
N GLN A 111 29.93 9.93 -30.72
CA GLN A 111 29.62 8.51 -30.60
C GLN A 111 29.51 8.07 -29.14
N HIS A 112 30.38 8.60 -28.28
CA HIS A 112 30.28 8.35 -26.85
C HIS A 112 28.96 8.86 -26.27
N ARG A 113 28.56 10.11 -26.56
CA ARG A 113 27.28 10.68 -26.09
C ARG A 113 26.06 9.94 -26.63
N GLU A 114 26.10 9.55 -27.90
CA GLU A 114 25.06 8.70 -28.50
C GLU A 114 24.90 7.39 -27.74
N LYS A 115 26.01 6.73 -27.40
CA LYS A 115 25.99 5.49 -26.61
C LYS A 115 25.42 5.72 -25.20
N GLU A 116 25.86 6.76 -24.51
CA GLU A 116 25.38 7.09 -23.16
C GLU A 116 23.88 7.42 -23.15
N ALA A 117 23.40 8.22 -24.10
CA ALA A 117 21.98 8.53 -24.24
C ALA A 117 21.14 7.29 -24.59
N SER A 118 21.64 6.43 -25.48
CA SER A 118 20.98 5.18 -25.83
C SER A 118 20.89 4.23 -24.63
N ASN A 119 21.96 4.12 -23.84
CA ASN A 119 21.96 3.27 -22.65
C ASN A 119 20.96 3.79 -21.61
N ALA A 120 20.99 5.09 -21.32
CA ALA A 120 20.06 5.72 -20.38
C ALA A 120 18.60 5.53 -20.79
N ALA A 121 18.29 5.69 -22.09
CA ALA A 121 16.95 5.46 -22.62
C ALA A 121 16.50 4.00 -22.47
N ILE A 122 17.37 3.03 -22.79
CA ILE A 122 17.08 1.60 -22.65
C ILE A 122 16.85 1.24 -21.17
N ASP A 123 17.70 1.73 -20.28
CA ASP A 123 17.60 1.44 -18.86
C ASP A 123 16.36 2.08 -18.23
N PHE A 124 16.01 3.30 -18.61
CA PHE A 124 14.77 3.95 -18.21
C PHE A 124 13.53 3.17 -18.70
N ALA A 125 13.48 2.80 -19.98
CA ALA A 125 12.36 2.04 -20.54
C ALA A 125 12.21 0.66 -19.88
N ARG A 126 13.33 -0.03 -19.65
CA ARG A 126 13.35 -1.31 -18.92
C ARG A 126 12.80 -1.12 -17.51
N TYR A 127 13.25 -0.09 -16.80
CA TYR A 127 12.81 0.20 -15.43
C TYR A 127 11.31 0.47 -15.37
N CYS A 128 10.78 1.29 -16.28
CA CYS A 128 9.35 1.58 -16.38
C CYS A 128 8.52 0.30 -16.55
N ASN A 129 8.96 -0.57 -17.47
CA ASN A 129 8.23 -1.81 -17.77
C ASN A 129 8.28 -2.81 -16.62
N THR A 130 9.41 -2.96 -15.94
CA THR A 130 9.54 -3.94 -14.85
C THR A 130 8.85 -3.50 -13.56
N HIS A 131 8.63 -2.19 -13.37
CA HIS A 131 8.05 -1.64 -12.15
C HIS A 131 6.64 -1.06 -12.34
N LYS A 132 6.01 -1.26 -13.50
CA LYS A 132 4.69 -0.70 -13.85
C LYS A 132 3.62 -0.92 -12.78
N ILE A 133 3.67 -2.05 -12.08
CA ILE A 133 2.71 -2.40 -11.00
C ILE A 133 2.73 -1.44 -9.80
N PHE A 134 3.76 -0.60 -9.66
CA PHE A 134 3.91 0.35 -8.56
C PHE A 134 3.41 1.77 -8.91
N PHE A 135 3.07 2.01 -10.18
CA PHE A 135 2.70 3.33 -10.70
C PHE A 135 1.17 3.50 -10.81
N GLU A 136 0.70 4.75 -10.68
CA GLU A 136 -0.70 5.07 -10.96
C GLU A 136 -0.91 5.20 -12.48
N GLU A 137 -2.12 4.89 -12.96
CA GLU A 137 -2.44 4.88 -14.39
C GLU A 137 -2.04 6.17 -15.13
N PRO A 138 -2.30 7.39 -14.61
CA PRO A 138 -1.89 8.62 -15.28
C PRO A 138 -0.37 8.72 -15.52
N LEU A 139 0.42 8.21 -14.57
CA LEU A 139 1.88 8.18 -14.70
C LEU A 139 2.30 7.14 -15.75
N CYS A 140 1.67 5.97 -15.78
CA CYS A 140 1.92 4.95 -16.81
C CYS A 140 1.74 5.51 -18.22
N ASP A 141 0.65 6.23 -18.47
CA ASP A 141 0.35 6.81 -19.79
C ASP A 141 1.43 7.81 -20.22
N LEU A 142 1.86 8.67 -19.29
CA LEU A 142 2.94 9.64 -19.53
C LEU A 142 4.27 8.94 -19.84
N LEU A 143 4.63 7.91 -19.07
CA LEU A 143 5.86 7.15 -19.26
C LEU A 143 5.86 6.39 -20.60
N GLU A 144 4.73 5.82 -20.99
CA GLU A 144 4.59 5.11 -22.27
C GLU A 144 4.69 6.05 -23.47
N SER A 145 4.07 7.25 -23.38
CA SER A 145 4.23 8.27 -24.41
C SER A 145 5.68 8.69 -24.56
N PHE A 146 6.33 9.00 -23.44
CA PHE A 146 7.71 9.45 -23.45
C PHE A 146 8.69 8.39 -23.97
N ASN A 147 8.53 7.12 -23.57
CA ASN A 147 9.34 6.03 -24.08
C ASN A 147 9.19 5.84 -25.60
N ARG A 148 7.95 5.93 -26.10
CA ARG A 148 7.69 5.87 -27.54
C ARG A 148 8.34 7.06 -28.27
N ASP A 149 8.28 8.25 -27.70
CA ASP A 149 8.82 9.46 -28.34
C ASP A 149 10.34 9.51 -28.32
N ILE A 150 10.99 8.97 -27.28
CA ILE A 150 12.45 8.74 -27.29
C ILE A 150 12.81 7.75 -28.40
N LEU A 151 12.10 6.62 -28.50
CA LEU A 151 12.39 5.58 -29.49
C LEU A 151 12.16 6.05 -30.93
N THR A 152 11.12 6.84 -31.20
CA THR A 152 10.86 7.40 -32.54
C THR A 152 11.90 8.46 -32.90
N SER A 153 12.22 9.37 -31.98
CA SER A 153 13.26 10.39 -32.17
C SER A 153 14.63 9.75 -32.46
N TRP A 154 14.93 8.63 -31.78
CA TRP A 154 16.16 7.87 -31.99
C TRP A 154 16.14 7.00 -33.27
N GLY A 155 15.03 6.34 -33.57
CA GLY A 155 14.86 5.51 -34.77
C GLY A 155 14.97 6.33 -36.06
N MET A 156 14.44 7.56 -36.05
CA MET A 156 14.60 8.52 -37.16
C MET A 156 16.06 8.93 -37.41
N HIS A 157 16.91 8.92 -36.38
CA HIS A 157 18.35 9.18 -36.51
C HIS A 157 19.13 8.00 -37.13
N LYS A 158 18.67 6.76 -36.93
CA LYS A 158 19.37 5.55 -37.41
C LYS A 158 18.95 5.03 -38.78
N ASP A 159 17.67 5.17 -39.16
CA ASP A 159 17.14 4.50 -40.37
C ASP A 159 17.33 5.27 -41.69
N GLY A 160 17.87 6.49 -41.69
CA GLY A 160 18.42 7.13 -42.90
C GLY A 160 17.49 7.16 -44.14
N SER A 161 16.16 7.17 -43.96
CA SER A 161 15.24 6.95 -45.10
C SER A 161 14.72 8.22 -45.77
N THR A 162 15.13 9.43 -45.35
CA THR A 162 14.84 10.65 -46.14
C THR A 162 15.93 11.71 -46.20
N ALA A 163 17.06 11.58 -45.50
CA ALA A 163 18.18 12.48 -45.69
C ALA A 163 19.50 11.72 -45.68
N SER A 164 20.15 11.69 -46.84
CA SER A 164 21.60 11.60 -47.04
C SER A 164 22.40 11.67 -45.74
N LYS A 165 23.09 10.59 -45.33
CA LYS A 165 24.39 10.52 -44.58
C LYS A 165 24.79 11.73 -43.70
N GLY A 166 23.83 12.43 -43.13
CA GLY A 166 23.93 13.86 -42.91
C GLY A 166 23.44 14.09 -41.51
N GLU A 167 24.35 14.63 -40.73
CA GLU A 167 24.13 15.05 -39.37
C GLU A 167 22.79 15.77 -39.27
N MET A 168 21.93 15.32 -38.34
CA MET A 168 20.73 16.06 -37.95
C MET A 168 21.12 17.52 -37.75
N GLY A 169 20.49 18.41 -38.51
CA GLY A 169 20.86 19.83 -38.52
C GLY A 169 20.70 20.44 -37.13
N SER A 170 21.43 21.50 -36.82
CA SER A 170 21.35 22.18 -35.52
C SER A 170 19.92 22.54 -35.13
N THR A 171 19.09 22.95 -36.10
CA THR A 171 17.69 23.31 -35.92
C THR A 171 16.79 22.10 -35.62
N GLU A 172 17.08 20.95 -36.22
CA GLU A 172 16.32 19.70 -35.99
C GLU A 172 16.65 19.12 -34.61
N ARG A 173 17.92 19.16 -34.20
CA ARG A 173 18.34 18.75 -32.85
C ARG A 173 17.71 19.61 -31.77
N GLU A 174 17.71 20.93 -31.97
CA GLU A 174 17.05 21.87 -31.06
C GLU A 174 15.54 21.61 -30.98
N ALA A 175 14.88 21.33 -32.10
CA ALA A 175 13.47 20.97 -32.11
C ALA A 175 13.18 19.66 -31.38
N ALA A 176 14.02 18.63 -31.57
CA ALA A 176 13.93 17.36 -30.86
C ALA A 176 14.14 17.53 -29.35
N TRP A 177 15.13 18.35 -28.95
CA TRP A 177 15.36 18.69 -27.55
C TRP A 177 14.15 19.40 -26.93
N GLN A 178 13.63 20.45 -27.57
CA GLN A 178 12.47 21.18 -27.08
C GLN A 178 11.23 20.29 -26.97
N HIS A 179 11.07 19.32 -27.88
CA HIS A 179 10.00 18.35 -27.81
C HIS A 179 10.15 17.44 -26.58
N LEU A 180 11.34 16.86 -26.36
CA LEU A 180 11.63 16.01 -25.20
C LEU A 180 11.49 16.76 -23.88
N ASP A 181 12.04 17.98 -23.77
CA ASP A 181 12.00 18.79 -22.55
C ASP A 181 10.55 19.11 -22.12
N LYS A 182 9.68 19.40 -23.09
CA LYS A 182 8.24 19.61 -22.84
C LYS A 182 7.55 18.38 -22.27
N GLN A 183 8.02 17.17 -22.58
CA GLN A 183 7.44 15.93 -22.07
C GLN A 183 7.99 15.53 -20.70
N VAL A 184 9.23 15.88 -20.38
CA VAL A 184 9.82 15.54 -19.08
C VAL A 184 9.11 16.27 -17.94
N LYS A 185 8.71 17.52 -18.15
CA LYS A 185 8.04 18.34 -17.13
C LYS A 185 6.75 17.72 -16.55
N PRO A 186 5.75 17.29 -17.34
CA PRO A 186 4.55 16.65 -16.81
C PRO A 186 4.86 15.35 -16.07
N ILE A 187 5.79 14.52 -16.58
CA ILE A 187 6.21 13.28 -15.91
C ILE A 187 6.81 13.60 -14.55
N ARG A 188 7.75 14.56 -14.50
CA ARG A 188 8.42 14.99 -13.26
C ARG A 188 7.40 15.46 -12.22
N ASN A 189 6.45 16.31 -12.65
CA ASN A 189 5.41 16.81 -11.76
C ASN A 189 4.55 15.69 -11.18
N GLU A 190 4.19 14.70 -12.01
CA GLU A 190 3.37 13.55 -11.58
C GLU A 190 4.13 12.64 -10.61
N ILE A 191 5.42 12.37 -10.87
CA ILE A 191 6.29 11.62 -9.96
C ILE A 191 6.40 12.34 -8.61
N GLU A 192 6.66 13.65 -8.62
CA GLU A 192 6.77 14.44 -7.39
C GLU A 192 5.45 14.50 -6.62
N ALA A 193 4.32 14.67 -7.31
CA ALA A 193 2.99 14.66 -6.69
C ALA A 193 2.70 13.31 -6.04
N THR A 194 2.98 12.22 -6.75
CA THR A 194 2.81 10.85 -6.24
C THR A 194 3.70 10.60 -5.03
N PHE A 195 4.97 11.00 -5.09
CA PHE A 195 5.91 10.84 -4.00
C PHE A 195 5.49 11.63 -2.76
N ARG A 196 5.13 12.92 -2.93
CA ARG A 196 4.63 13.77 -1.84
C ARG A 196 3.37 13.20 -1.19
N LYS A 197 2.43 12.69 -1.99
CA LYS A 197 1.22 12.01 -1.51
C LYS A 197 1.56 10.77 -0.66
N LEU A 198 2.56 9.97 -1.07
CA LEU A 198 2.98 8.78 -0.32
C LEU A 198 3.60 9.10 1.04
N ILE A 199 4.37 10.19 1.14
CA ILE A 199 4.99 10.62 2.41
C ILE A 199 4.07 11.54 3.24
N GLY A 200 2.81 11.69 2.86
CA GLY A 200 1.83 12.49 3.61
C GLY A 200 1.94 14.01 3.42
N LEU A 201 2.73 14.48 2.45
CA LEU A 201 2.82 15.88 2.05
C LEU A 201 1.75 16.20 1.01
N THR A 202 0.47 16.17 1.36
CA THR A 202 -0.58 16.57 0.41
C THR A 202 -0.49 18.09 0.16
N PRO A 203 -0.48 18.58 -1.09
CA PRO A 203 -0.67 19.99 -1.34
C PRO A 203 -2.10 20.37 -0.93
N LEU A 204 -2.25 21.47 -0.17
CA LEU A 204 -3.55 22.13 0.02
C LEU A 204 -4.20 22.27 -1.35
N SER A 205 -5.31 21.57 -1.56
CA SER A 205 -6.20 21.85 -2.68
C SER A 205 -6.49 23.35 -2.65
N THR A 206 -6.02 24.09 -3.64
CA THR A 206 -6.54 25.41 -3.95
C THR A 206 -7.96 25.20 -4.46
N THR A 207 -8.91 25.05 -3.54
CA THR A 207 -10.31 25.30 -3.83
C THR A 207 -10.41 26.80 -4.08
N PRO A 208 -10.79 27.25 -5.29
CA PRO A 208 -11.08 28.66 -5.49
C PRO A 208 -12.25 29.00 -4.57
N SER A 209 -11.98 29.90 -3.62
CA SER A 209 -13.01 30.60 -2.88
C SER A 209 -13.99 31.16 -3.89
N LYS A 210 -15.20 30.58 -3.95
CA LYS A 210 -16.33 31.21 -4.62
C LYS A 210 -16.66 32.47 -3.82
N ALA A 211 -16.10 33.58 -4.25
CA ALA A 211 -16.71 34.89 -4.08
C ALA A 211 -17.76 35.05 -5.20
N GLY A 212 -19.01 35.24 -4.81
CA GLY A 212 -20.17 35.38 -5.68
C GLY A 212 -21.44 34.99 -4.95
#